data_AF-A0A7S1EUY3-F1
#
_entry.id   AF-A0A7S1EUY3-F1
#
_cell.length_a   1.000
_cell.length_b   1.000
_cell.length_c   1.000
_cell.angle_alpha   90.00
_cell.angle_beta   90.00
_cell.angle_gamma   90.00
#
_symmetry.space_group_name_H-M   'P 1'
#
loop_
_entity.id
_entity.type
_entity.pdbx_description
1 polymer ?
#
loop_
_entity_poly.entity_id
_entity_poly.type
_entity_poly.pdbx_seq_one_letter_code
_entity_poly.pdbx_strand_id
1 'polypeptide(L)'
;MEESDRVNDVETSARHEESVVRDGKPSVLRKVNLSIEQAMRKSFFKIGMLVTAKPLITFAIMICFALLCMIGLIRYYQESRSEKLWVPQGTEALDNQEFVDEYFSDELRIINTITTSKDASRPNIASKQGILEL
;
A
#
# COMPACT_ATOMS: atom_id res chain seq x y z
N MET A 1 -12.28 26.18 -60.06
CA MET A 1 -13.33 26.81 -59.23
C MET A 1 -13.46 26.09 -57.89
N GLU A 2 -13.22 24.77 -57.81
CA GLU A 2 -13.24 23.95 -56.57
C GLU A 2 -12.18 24.26 -55.49
N GLU A 3 -11.06 24.91 -55.84
CA GLU A 3 -9.98 25.17 -54.86
C GLU A 3 -10.28 26.38 -53.97
N SER A 4 -11.10 27.32 -54.45
CA SER A 4 -11.46 28.52 -53.69
C SER A 4 -12.49 28.23 -52.60
N ASP A 5 -13.36 27.23 -52.78
CA ASP A 5 -14.37 26.86 -51.78
C ASP A 5 -13.75 26.11 -50.60
N ARG A 6 -12.79 25.21 -50.84
CA ARG A 6 -12.08 24.51 -49.75
C ARG A 6 -11.26 25.44 -48.84
N VAL A 7 -10.71 26.52 -49.39
CA VAL A 7 -9.97 27.50 -48.59
C VAL A 7 -10.92 28.29 -47.69
N ASN A 8 -12.10 28.65 -48.19
CA ASN A 8 -13.14 29.31 -47.38
C ASN A 8 -13.69 28.38 -46.30
N ASP A 9 -13.87 27.08 -46.55
CA ASP A 9 -14.37 26.13 -45.55
C ASP A 9 -13.38 25.87 -44.40
N VAL A 10 -12.07 25.86 -44.71
CA VAL A 10 -11.00 25.73 -43.71
C VAL A 10 -10.86 27.02 -42.89
N GLU A 11 -10.97 28.18 -43.52
CA GLU A 11 -10.92 29.48 -42.82
C GLU A 11 -12.18 29.71 -41.95
N THR A 12 -13.34 29.22 -42.42
CA THR A 12 -14.60 29.26 -41.66
C THR A 12 -14.59 28.27 -40.48
N SER A 13 -13.97 27.09 -40.64
CA SER A 13 -13.78 26.12 -39.54
C SER A 13 -12.76 26.61 -38.48
N ALA A 14 -11.65 27.21 -38.91
CA ALA A 14 -10.65 27.78 -38.00
C ALA A 14 -11.22 28.95 -37.17
N ARG A 15 -12.09 29.79 -37.77
CA ARG A 15 -12.83 30.82 -37.02
C ARG A 15 -13.85 30.24 -36.03
N HIS A 16 -14.46 29.10 -36.35
CA HIS A 16 -15.43 28.45 -35.46
C HIS A 16 -14.74 27.90 -34.20
N GLU A 17 -13.58 27.25 -34.34
CA GLU A 17 -12.77 26.78 -33.20
C GLU A 17 -12.23 27.94 -32.34
N GLU A 18 -11.88 29.07 -32.95
CA GLU A 18 -11.41 30.24 -32.19
C GLU A 18 -12.55 30.95 -31.42
N SER A 19 -13.78 30.90 -31.93
CA SER A 19 -14.96 31.55 -31.33
C SER A 19 -15.57 30.81 -30.12
N VAL A 20 -15.43 29.49 -30.04
CA VAL A 20 -15.90 28.72 -28.86
C VAL A 20 -15.03 28.95 -27.62
N VAL A 21 -13.82 29.49 -27.80
CA VAL A 21 -12.85 29.73 -26.70
C VAL A 21 -13.05 31.09 -26.02
N ARG A 22 -14.01 31.91 -26.45
CA ARG A 22 -14.26 33.23 -25.86
C ARG A 22 -15.75 33.51 -25.63
N ASP A 23 -16.29 33.04 -24.50
CA ASP A 23 -17.00 33.99 -23.63
C ASP A 23 -17.18 33.51 -22.19
N GLY A 24 -17.06 34.47 -21.27
CA GLY A 24 -17.14 34.27 -19.83
C GLY A 24 -15.95 34.89 -19.13
N LYS A 25 -16.17 36.05 -18.48
CA LYS A 25 -15.23 36.74 -17.57
C LYS A 25 -14.34 35.72 -16.87
N PRO A 26 -13.00 35.87 -16.83
CA PRO A 26 -12.12 34.82 -16.34
C PRO A 26 -12.56 34.47 -14.92
N SER A 27 -13.23 33.32 -14.81
CA SER A 27 -13.74 32.83 -13.54
C SER A 27 -12.56 32.85 -12.57
N VAL A 28 -12.78 33.33 -11.36
CA VAL A 28 -11.75 33.34 -10.31
C VAL A 28 -11.14 31.93 -10.17
N LEU A 29 -11.95 30.90 -10.41
CA LEU A 29 -11.54 29.50 -10.48
C LEU A 29 -10.57 29.21 -11.64
N ARG A 30 -10.77 29.81 -12.82
CA ARG A 30 -9.85 29.67 -13.96
C ARG A 30 -8.52 30.37 -13.70
N LYS A 31 -8.51 31.52 -13.02
CA LYS A 31 -7.27 32.18 -12.58
C LYS A 31 -6.53 31.38 -11.51
N VAL A 32 -7.26 30.80 -10.56
CA VAL A 32 -6.69 29.90 -9.55
C VAL A 32 -6.11 28.65 -10.20
N ASN A 33 -6.84 28.02 -11.13
CA ASN A 33 -6.37 26.87 -11.87
C ASN A 33 -5.07 27.20 -12.64
N LEU A 34 -5.05 28.30 -13.41
CA LEU A 34 -3.85 28.75 -14.11
C LEU A 34 -2.69 29.09 -13.16
N SER A 35 -2.98 29.64 -11.98
CA SER A 35 -1.97 29.91 -10.96
C SER A 35 -1.39 28.62 -10.37
N ILE A 36 -2.23 27.60 -10.13
CA ILE A 36 -1.81 26.27 -9.66
C ILE A 36 -0.96 25.59 -10.74
N GLU A 37 -1.39 25.60 -12.00
CA GLU A 37 -0.62 25.03 -13.10
C GLU A 37 0.75 25.71 -13.26
N GLN A 38 0.80 27.04 -13.19
CA GLN A 38 2.06 27.79 -13.24
C GLN A 38 2.94 27.52 -12.01
N ALA A 39 2.34 27.42 -10.82
CA ALA A 39 3.06 27.09 -9.59
C ALA A 39 3.64 25.67 -9.65
N MET A 40 2.88 24.70 -10.14
CA MET A 40 3.35 23.33 -10.38
C MET A 40 4.50 23.31 -11.37
N ARG A 41 4.34 23.93 -12.54
CA ARG A 41 5.40 24.01 -13.57
C ARG A 41 6.68 24.63 -13.01
N LYS A 42 6.57 25.75 -12.30
CA LYS A 42 7.73 26.42 -11.67
C LYS A 42 8.38 25.55 -10.60
N SER A 43 7.58 24.84 -9.79
CA SER A 43 8.09 23.96 -8.73
C SER A 43 8.84 22.77 -9.33
N PHE A 44 8.26 22.08 -10.30
CA PHE A 44 8.91 20.96 -10.98
C PHE A 44 10.15 21.41 -11.73
N PHE A 45 10.15 22.59 -12.37
CA PHE A 45 11.32 23.12 -13.04
C PHE A 45 12.47 23.43 -12.06
N LYS A 46 12.16 24.01 -10.89
CA LYS A 46 13.15 24.27 -9.84
C LYS A 46 13.73 22.98 -9.27
N ILE A 47 12.89 21.99 -9.00
CA ILE A 47 13.33 20.68 -8.50
C ILE A 47 14.19 20.00 -9.57
N GLY A 48 13.72 19.92 -10.80
CA GLY A 48 14.47 19.32 -11.92
C GLY A 48 15.83 19.99 -12.13
N MET A 49 15.88 21.33 -12.11
CA MET A 49 17.13 22.07 -12.20
C MET A 49 18.10 21.75 -11.05
N LEU A 50 17.59 21.61 -9.83
CA LEU A 50 18.41 21.25 -8.66
C LEU A 50 18.96 19.82 -8.77
N VAL A 51 18.15 18.89 -9.28
CA VAL A 51 18.56 17.50 -9.53
C VAL A 51 19.65 17.42 -10.61
N THR A 52 19.48 18.15 -11.72
CA THR A 52 20.46 18.16 -12.81
C THR A 52 21.74 18.91 -12.44
N ALA A 53 21.66 19.96 -11.61
CA ALA A 53 22.83 20.76 -11.22
C ALA A 53 23.79 20.00 -10.30
N LYS A 54 23.28 19.15 -9.39
CA LYS A 54 24.11 18.36 -8.45
C LYS A 54 23.52 16.96 -8.21
N PRO A 55 23.65 16.04 -9.19
CA PRO A 55 22.99 14.74 -9.15
C PRO A 55 23.43 13.88 -7.95
N LEU A 56 24.73 13.90 -7.59
CA LEU A 56 25.26 13.12 -6.47
C LEU A 56 24.65 13.52 -5.12
N ILE A 57 24.42 14.81 -4.89
CA ILE A 57 23.81 15.30 -3.64
C ILE A 57 22.34 14.90 -3.58
N THR A 58 21.62 14.97 -4.69
CA THR A 58 20.23 14.51 -4.76
C THR A 58 20.11 13.03 -4.41
N PHE A 59 20.96 12.17 -4.97
CA PHE A 59 20.96 10.75 -4.61
C PHE A 59 21.24 10.53 -3.13
N ALA A 60 22.23 11.25 -2.57
CA ALA A 60 22.54 11.17 -1.15
C ALA A 60 21.35 11.55 -0.25
N ILE A 61 20.61 12.61 -0.61
CA ILE A 61 19.42 13.03 0.14
C ILE A 61 18.31 11.99 0.04
N MET A 62 18.04 11.44 -1.15
CA MET A 62 17.00 10.42 -1.33
C MET A 62 17.31 9.14 -0.55
N ILE A 63 18.57 8.70 -0.58
CA ILE A 63 19.03 7.54 0.20
C ILE A 63 18.91 7.84 1.69
N CYS A 64 19.34 9.01 2.15
CA CYS A 64 19.22 9.41 3.55
C CYS A 64 17.76 9.42 4.01
N PHE A 65 16.84 9.93 3.17
CA PHE A 65 15.41 9.93 3.46
C PHE A 65 14.84 8.51 3.53
N ALA A 66 15.19 7.65 2.57
CA ALA A 66 14.77 6.24 2.58
C ALA A 66 15.28 5.50 3.81
N LEU A 67 16.54 5.71 4.20
CA LEU A 67 17.11 5.14 5.43
C LEU A 67 16.40 5.67 6.67
N LEU A 68 16.05 6.96 6.70
CA LEU A 68 15.31 7.54 7.82
C LEU A 68 13.91 6.93 7.97
N CYS A 69 13.22 6.67 6.86
CA CYS A 69 11.98 5.88 6.87
C CYS A 69 12.22 4.44 7.34
N MET A 70 13.35 3.83 6.95
CA MET A 70 13.71 2.46 7.33
C MET A 70 14.03 2.33 8.82
N ILE A 71 14.53 3.37 9.50
CA ILE A 71 14.71 3.39 10.95
C ILE A 71 13.39 3.11 11.68
N GLY A 72 12.26 3.54 11.12
CA GLY A 72 10.92 3.22 11.66
C GLY A 72 10.64 1.71 11.70
N LEU A 73 11.22 0.93 10.79
CA LEU A 73 11.08 -0.53 10.77
C LEU A 73 11.85 -1.22 11.90
N ILE A 74 12.82 -0.56 12.54
CA ILE A 74 13.51 -1.13 13.71
C ILE A 74 12.53 -1.29 14.88
N ARG A 75 11.49 -0.45 14.94
CA ARG A 75 10.42 -0.54 15.95
C ARG A 75 9.26 -1.44 15.50
N TYR A 76 9.40 -2.14 14.38
CA TYR A 76 8.44 -3.12 13.95
C TYR A 76 8.50 -4.33 14.88
N TYR A 77 7.52 -4.42 15.78
CA TYR A 77 7.34 -5.57 16.66
C TYR A 77 6.46 -6.60 15.94
N GLN A 78 7.02 -7.76 15.64
CA GLN A 78 6.27 -8.86 15.07
C GLN A 78 5.54 -9.60 16.18
N GLU A 79 4.27 -9.24 16.41
CA GLU A 79 3.41 -9.94 17.34
C GLU A 79 3.05 -11.32 16.77
N SER A 80 3.57 -12.39 17.36
CA SER A 80 3.28 -13.79 16.98
C SER A 80 2.20 -14.44 17.85
N ARG A 81 1.64 -13.73 18.84
CA ARG A 81 0.54 -14.25 19.67
C ARG A 81 -0.71 -14.40 18.81
N SER A 82 -1.06 -15.64 18.50
CA SER A 82 -2.21 -15.98 17.66
C SER A 82 -3.52 -15.42 18.22
N GLU A 83 -3.66 -15.42 19.54
CA GLU A 83 -4.85 -14.93 20.25
C GLU A 83 -5.16 -13.48 19.92
N LYS A 84 -4.14 -12.62 19.81
CA LYS A 84 -4.30 -11.21 19.45
C LYS A 84 -4.59 -10.98 17.96
N LEU A 85 -4.24 -11.94 17.12
CA LEU A 85 -4.41 -11.86 15.66
C LEU A 85 -5.83 -12.25 15.22
N TRP A 86 -6.45 -13.19 15.93
CA TRP A 86 -7.74 -13.77 15.56
C TRP A 86 -8.90 -13.30 16.43
N VAL A 87 -8.63 -12.67 17.58
CA VAL A 87 -9.66 -12.15 18.49
C VAL A 87 -9.75 -10.62 18.40
N PRO A 88 -10.95 -10.04 18.21
CA PRO A 88 -11.14 -8.59 18.23
C PRO A 88 -10.72 -8.01 19.59
N GLN A 89 -9.90 -6.96 19.53
CA GLN A 89 -9.35 -6.29 20.71
C GLN A 89 -10.44 -5.48 21.43
N GLY A 90 -10.42 -5.49 22.76
CA GLY A 90 -11.42 -4.80 23.60
C GLY A 90 -12.70 -5.61 23.86
N THR A 91 -12.61 -6.94 23.80
CA THR A 91 -13.69 -7.83 24.22
C THR A 91 -13.49 -8.28 25.66
N GLU A 92 -14.58 -8.49 26.38
CA GLU A 92 -14.59 -9.08 27.74
C GLU A 92 -13.85 -10.43 27.81
N ALA A 93 -13.79 -11.16 26.69
CA ALA A 93 -13.03 -12.41 26.60
C ALA A 93 -11.52 -12.19 26.77
N LEU A 94 -10.99 -11.05 26.32
CA LEU A 94 -9.57 -10.72 26.41
C LEU A 94 -9.19 -10.34 27.84
N ASP A 95 -10.02 -9.52 28.50
CA ASP A 95 -9.80 -9.11 29.90
C ASP A 95 -9.86 -10.31 30.85
N ASN A 96 -10.80 -11.24 30.61
CA ASN A 96 -10.86 -12.50 31.36
C ASN A 96 -9.65 -13.40 31.10
N GLN A 97 -9.13 -13.40 29.87
CA GLN A 97 -7.94 -14.17 29.52
C GLN A 97 -6.70 -13.59 30.21
N GLU A 98 -6.52 -12.27 30.24
CA GLU A 98 -5.43 -11.59 30.96
C GLU A 98 -5.51 -11.84 32.47
N PHE A 99 -6.71 -11.82 33.05
CA PHE A 99 -6.92 -12.17 34.47
C PHE A 99 -6.53 -13.61 34.78
N VAL A 100 -6.89 -14.56 33.92
CA VAL A 100 -6.52 -15.97 34.07
C VAL A 100 -5.01 -16.16 33.91
N ASP A 101 -4.39 -15.48 32.94
CA ASP A 101 -2.94 -15.53 32.72
C ASP A 101 -2.16 -14.97 33.94
N GLU A 102 -2.65 -13.87 34.55
CA GLU A 102 -2.02 -13.27 35.74
C GLU A 102 -2.11 -14.16 36.98
N TYR A 103 -3.28 -14.77 37.24
CA TYR A 103 -3.51 -15.57 38.45
C TYR A 103 -3.13 -17.05 38.31
N PHE A 104 -3.15 -17.58 37.08
CA PHE A 104 -2.93 -19.00 36.78
C PHE A 104 -1.87 -19.20 35.69
N SER A 105 -0.76 -18.46 35.76
CA SER A 105 0.40 -18.48 34.84
C SER A 105 1.13 -19.83 34.71
N ASP A 106 0.60 -20.93 35.25
CA ASP A 106 1.15 -22.26 35.03
C ASP A 106 0.71 -22.76 33.65
N GLU A 107 1.47 -22.40 32.62
CA GLU A 107 1.27 -22.88 31.26
C GLU A 107 1.52 -24.40 31.20
N LEU A 108 0.47 -25.18 31.42
CA LEU A 108 0.48 -26.61 31.11
C LEU A 108 0.56 -26.78 29.59
N ARG A 109 1.79 -26.82 29.08
CA ARG A 109 2.06 -27.08 27.67
C ARG A 109 1.81 -28.55 27.36
N ILE A 110 0.61 -28.84 26.89
CA ILE A 110 0.20 -30.19 26.51
C ILE A 110 0.83 -30.54 25.14
N ILE A 111 1.75 -31.50 25.14
CA ILE A 111 2.33 -32.06 23.92
C ILE A 111 1.58 -33.35 23.59
N ASN A 112 0.68 -33.26 22.61
CA ASN A 112 -0.07 -34.41 22.11
C ASN A 112 0.60 -34.99 20.87
N THR A 113 0.82 -36.30 20.85
CA THR A 113 1.24 -37.03 19.65
C THR A 113 0.10 -37.92 19.21
N ILE A 114 -0.33 -37.77 17.96
CA ILE A 114 -1.39 -38.59 17.35
C ILE A 114 -0.73 -39.46 16.29
N THR A 115 -0.77 -40.77 16.47
CA THR A 115 -0.20 -41.75 15.53
C THR A 115 -1.29 -42.52 14.82
N THR A 116 -1.14 -42.68 13.51
CA THR A 116 -2.04 -43.44 12.66
C THR A 116 -1.33 -44.70 12.14
N SER A 117 -2.08 -45.79 11.96
CA SER A 117 -1.57 -46.97 11.28
C SER A 117 -1.11 -46.59 9.87
N LYS A 118 0.09 -47.04 9.49
CA LYS A 118 0.64 -46.84 8.14
C LYS A 118 -0.12 -47.67 7.09
N ASP A 119 -0.76 -48.75 7.51
CA ASP A 119 -1.50 -49.66 6.64
C ASP A 119 -3.00 -49.37 6.69
N ALA A 120 -3.54 -48.86 5.59
CA ALA A 120 -4.98 -48.61 5.41
C ALA A 120 -5.82 -49.92 5.40
N SER A 121 -5.19 -51.08 5.17
CA SER A 121 -5.85 -52.39 5.16
C SER A 121 -5.97 -53.02 6.55
N ARG A 122 -5.08 -52.65 7.48
CA ARG A 122 -5.10 -53.07 8.90
C ARG A 122 -5.12 -51.83 9.79
N PRO A 123 -6.30 -51.24 10.04
CA PRO A 123 -6.42 -50.03 10.86
C PRO A 123 -6.18 -50.25 12.37
N ASN A 124 -5.74 -51.45 12.79
CA ASN A 124 -5.62 -51.80 14.20
C ASN A 124 -4.24 -51.42 14.78
N ILE A 125 -4.19 -50.24 15.40
CA ILE A 125 -3.02 -49.73 16.11
C ILE A 125 -2.76 -50.46 17.45
N ALA A 126 -3.75 -51.17 18.01
CA ALA A 126 -3.63 -51.85 19.30
C ALA A 126 -2.95 -53.24 19.20
N SER A 127 -2.31 -53.52 18.06
CA SER A 127 -1.51 -54.73 17.87
C SER A 127 -0.04 -54.48 18.26
N LYS A 128 0.69 -55.53 18.68
CA LYS A 128 2.11 -55.41 19.05
C LYS A 128 2.95 -54.74 17.94
N GLN A 129 2.63 -55.03 16.69
CA GLN A 129 3.34 -54.46 15.54
C GLN A 129 2.98 -52.99 15.33
N GLY A 130 1.72 -52.60 15.55
CA GLY A 130 1.30 -51.19 15.44
C GLY A 130 1.91 -50.26 16.48
N ILE A 131 2.26 -50.77 17.67
CA ILE A 131 2.96 -50.00 18.71
C ILE A 131 4.47 -49.94 18.46
N LEU A 132 5.04 -50.96 17.79
CA LEU A 132 6.47 -50.99 17.46
C LEU A 132 6.83 -50.13 16.23
N GLU A 133 5.86 -49.84 15.36
CA GLU A 133 6.02 -48.97 14.18
C GLU A 133 5.66 -47.49 14.44
N LEU A 134 5.49 -47.11 15.71
CA LEU A 134 5.00 -45.82 16.19
C LEU A 134 6.10 -44.74 16.26
#